data_AF-A0A4R9QBA3-F1
#
_entry.id   AF-A0A4R9QBA3-F1
#
_cell.length_a   1.000
_cell.length_b   1.000
_cell.length_c   1.000
_cell.angle_alpha   90.00
_cell.angle_beta   90.00
_cell.angle_gamma   90.00
#
_symmetry.space_group_name_H-M   'P 1'
#
loop_
_entity.id
_entity.type
_entity.pdbx_description
1 polymer ?
#
loop_
_entity_poly.entity_id
_entity_poly.type
_entity_poly.pdbx_seq_one_letter_code
_entity_poly.pdbx_strand_id
1 'polypeptide(L)'
;MMHTQEWERERERECQAVKNATGYIDPNQFDDDRDGELAARDEYVDQTLPLDEAKHEAFRIARFLMKPVRIDVKIEGMDDDIEIVQPTVRVA
;
A
#
# COMPACT_ATOMS: atom_id res chain seq x y z
N MET A 1 17.33 -35.10 -5.74
CA MET A 1 17.48 -34.14 -4.63
C MET A 1 17.96 -32.75 -5.09
N MET A 2 17.70 -32.33 -6.35
CA MET A 2 18.01 -30.95 -6.81
C MET A 2 16.85 -29.97 -6.66
N HIS A 3 15.59 -30.45 -6.67
CA HIS A 3 14.40 -29.59 -6.59
C HIS A 3 14.25 -28.79 -5.29
N THR A 4 14.78 -29.29 -4.16
CA THR A 4 14.57 -28.65 -2.85
C THR A 4 15.36 -27.34 -2.70
N GLN A 5 16.57 -27.27 -3.26
CA GLN A 5 17.44 -26.09 -3.13
C GLN A 5 17.02 -24.93 -4.07
N GLU A 6 16.45 -25.24 -5.23
CA GLU A 6 15.94 -24.22 -6.16
C GLU A 6 14.69 -23.54 -5.58
N TRP A 7 13.77 -24.33 -5.02
CA TRP A 7 12.57 -23.82 -4.35
C TRP A 7 12.90 -22.94 -3.13
N GLU A 8 13.87 -23.35 -2.31
CA GLU A 8 14.30 -22.54 -1.15
C GLU A 8 14.88 -21.18 -1.58
N ARG A 9 15.69 -21.15 -2.64
CA ARG A 9 16.25 -19.90 -3.19
C ARG A 9 15.18 -19.01 -3.82
N GLU A 10 14.23 -19.59 -4.53
CA GLU A 10 13.11 -18.86 -5.14
C GLU A 10 12.24 -18.23 -4.06
N ARG A 11 11.89 -18.99 -3.02
CA ARG A 11 11.15 -18.49 -1.86
C ARG A 11 11.90 -17.38 -1.10
N GLU A 12 13.22 -17.52 -0.91
CA GLU A 12 14.03 -16.47 -0.28
C GLU A 12 14.02 -15.18 -1.10
N ARG A 13 14.10 -15.27 -2.44
CA ARG A 13 13.99 -14.10 -3.32
C ARG A 13 12.63 -13.44 -3.20
N GLU A 14 11.54 -14.20 -3.25
CA GLU A 14 10.18 -13.66 -3.09
C GLU A 14 10.00 -12.99 -1.72
N CYS A 15 10.45 -13.63 -0.64
CA CYS A 15 10.40 -13.03 0.70
C CYS A 15 11.20 -11.73 0.79
N GLN A 16 12.36 -11.65 0.12
CA GLN A 16 13.16 -10.43 0.11
C GLN A 16 12.54 -9.35 -0.77
N ALA A 17 11.93 -9.72 -1.89
CA ALA A 17 11.20 -8.81 -2.77
C ALA A 17 10.01 -8.18 -2.04
N VAL A 18 9.23 -8.98 -1.30
CA VAL A 18 8.12 -8.49 -0.47
C VAL A 18 8.62 -7.57 0.66
N LYS A 19 9.75 -7.88 1.29
CA LYS A 19 10.35 -6.99 2.31
C LYS A 19 10.80 -5.64 1.75
N ASN A 20 11.17 -5.62 0.48
CA ASN A 20 11.60 -4.40 -0.22
C ASN A 20 10.44 -3.73 -0.97
N ALA A 21 9.20 -4.20 -0.78
CA ALA A 21 8.03 -3.61 -1.41
C ALA A 21 7.84 -2.17 -0.94
N THR A 22 7.51 -1.30 -1.88
CA THR A 22 7.14 0.08 -1.61
C THR A 22 5.67 0.31 -1.92
N GLY A 23 5.05 1.23 -1.19
CA GLY A 23 3.69 1.69 -1.43
C GLY A 23 3.69 3.14 -1.89
N TYR A 24 2.70 3.49 -2.70
CA TYR A 24 2.42 4.85 -3.14
C TYR A 24 0.92 5.13 -3.06
N ILE A 25 0.56 6.29 -2.52
CA ILE A 25 -0.83 6.75 -2.44
C ILE A 25 -1.00 7.89 -3.45
N ASP A 26 -1.70 7.63 -4.55
CA ASP A 26 -1.95 8.61 -5.60
C ASP A 26 -2.84 9.75 -5.09
N PRO A 27 -2.43 11.03 -5.15
CA PRO A 27 -3.29 12.16 -4.76
C PRO A 27 -4.55 12.29 -5.62
N ASN A 28 -4.54 11.81 -6.86
CA ASN A 28 -5.67 11.94 -7.79
C ASN A 28 -6.83 10.98 -7.48
N GLN A 29 -6.66 10.08 -6.51
CA GLN A 29 -7.73 9.17 -6.11
C GLN A 29 -8.76 9.83 -5.19
N PHE A 30 -8.44 11.01 -4.64
CA PHE A 30 -9.31 11.74 -3.72
C PHE A 30 -10.26 12.66 -4.49
N ASP A 31 -11.48 12.83 -3.97
CA ASP A 31 -12.46 13.75 -4.56
C ASP A 31 -12.06 15.22 -4.31
N ASP A 32 -12.51 16.13 -5.17
CA ASP A 32 -12.35 17.59 -4.99
C ASP A 32 -13.23 18.19 -3.87
N ASP A 33 -13.78 17.34 -2.99
CA ASP A 33 -14.47 17.82 -1.79
C ASP A 33 -13.45 18.29 -0.74
N ARG A 34 -13.90 19.08 0.25
CA ARG A 34 -12.99 19.66 1.25
C ARG A 34 -12.12 18.61 1.96
N ASP A 35 -12.71 17.46 2.27
CA ASP A 35 -12.01 16.42 3.04
C ASP A 35 -11.01 15.67 2.14
N GLY A 36 -11.38 15.40 0.88
CA GLY A 36 -10.51 14.86 -0.15
C GLY A 36 -9.36 15.78 -0.53
N GLU A 37 -9.58 17.10 -0.64
CA GLU A 37 -8.50 18.09 -0.81
C GLU A 37 -7.51 18.09 0.37
N LEU A 38 -8.01 17.92 1.60
CA LEU A 38 -7.16 17.82 2.78
C LEU A 38 -6.35 16.52 2.77
N ALA A 39 -6.97 15.41 2.40
CA ALA A 39 -6.29 14.12 2.27
C ALA A 39 -5.23 14.13 1.15
N ALA A 40 -5.51 14.75 0.01
CA ALA A 40 -4.56 14.85 -1.11
C ALA A 40 -3.30 15.68 -0.78
N ARG A 41 -3.38 16.54 0.24
CA ARG A 41 -2.26 17.37 0.73
C ARG A 41 -1.54 16.76 1.94
N ASP A 42 -1.94 15.56 2.35
CA ASP A 42 -1.30 14.86 3.44
C ASP A 42 0.18 14.57 3.08
N GLU A 43 1.09 14.73 4.04
CA GLU A 43 2.52 14.70 3.74
C GLU A 43 3.01 13.35 3.20
N TYR A 44 2.27 12.28 3.46
CA TYR A 44 2.58 10.92 3.02
C TYR A 44 1.95 10.56 1.66
N VAL A 45 1.05 11.42 1.14
CA VAL A 45 0.48 11.28 -0.20
C VAL A 45 1.47 11.80 -1.24
N ASP A 46 1.48 11.20 -2.43
CA ASP A 46 2.47 11.47 -3.48
C ASP A 46 3.92 11.11 -3.08
N GLN A 47 4.10 10.29 -2.05
CA GLN A 47 5.41 9.78 -1.64
C GLN A 47 5.52 8.26 -1.83
N THR A 48 6.71 7.81 -2.21
CA THR A 48 7.05 6.38 -2.19
C THR A 48 7.55 6.02 -0.80
N LEU A 49 6.85 5.12 -0.14
CA LEU A 49 7.06 4.75 1.26
C LEU A 49 7.33 3.25 1.40
N PRO A 50 7.93 2.78 2.50
CA PRO A 50 7.85 1.38 2.89
C PRO A 50 6.39 0.92 2.93
N LEU A 51 6.10 -0.28 2.43
CA LEU A 51 4.71 -0.75 2.28
C LEU A 51 3.91 -0.73 3.59
N ASP A 52 4.52 -1.11 4.72
CA ASP A 52 3.85 -1.08 6.03
C ASP A 52 3.46 0.34 6.47
N GLU A 53 4.30 1.33 6.15
CA GLU A 53 4.04 2.74 6.44
C GLU A 53 2.94 3.28 5.53
N ALA A 54 3.00 2.99 4.22
CA ALA A 54 1.94 3.33 3.28
C ALA A 54 0.57 2.76 3.71
N LYS A 55 0.53 1.52 4.22
CA LYS A 55 -0.69 0.90 4.75
C LYS A 55 -1.21 1.61 6.00
N HIS A 56 -0.32 1.97 6.91
CA HIS A 56 -0.70 2.70 8.12
C HIS A 56 -1.33 4.05 7.78
N GLU A 57 -0.69 4.81 6.89
CA GLU A 57 -1.16 6.13 6.50
C GLU A 57 -2.44 6.07 5.65
N ALA A 58 -2.52 5.13 4.71
CA ALA A 58 -3.75 4.86 3.97
C ALA A 58 -4.91 4.52 4.91
N PHE A 59 -4.67 3.75 5.98
CA PHE A 59 -5.71 3.45 6.97
C PHE A 59 -6.14 4.69 7.75
N ARG A 60 -5.20 5.56 8.15
CA ARG A 60 -5.51 6.83 8.83
C ARG A 60 -6.36 7.74 7.93
N ILE A 61 -5.95 7.91 6.67
CA ILE A 61 -6.68 8.73 5.68
C ILE A 61 -8.06 8.11 5.39
N ALA A 62 -8.12 6.81 5.16
CA ALA A 62 -9.37 6.10 4.90
C ALA A 62 -10.37 6.28 6.04
N ARG A 63 -9.91 6.21 7.29
CA ARG A 63 -10.74 6.46 8.47
C ARG A 63 -11.18 7.91 8.59
N PHE A 64 -10.31 8.86 8.26
CA PHE A 64 -10.65 10.29 8.26
C PHE A 64 -11.76 10.59 7.24
N LEU A 65 -11.62 10.08 6.02
CA LEU A 65 -12.57 10.29 4.93
C LEU A 65 -13.83 9.41 5.03
N MET A 66 -13.76 8.33 5.82
CA MET A 66 -14.74 7.24 5.81
C MET A 66 -14.93 6.64 4.40
N LYS A 67 -13.86 6.65 3.60
CA LYS A 67 -13.80 6.17 2.21
C LYS A 67 -12.62 5.20 2.05
N PRO A 68 -12.67 4.25 1.11
CA PRO A 68 -11.51 3.44 0.74
C PRO A 68 -10.33 4.28 0.25
N VAL A 69 -9.10 3.82 0.52
CA VAL A 69 -7.86 4.37 -0.03
C VAL A 69 -7.08 3.26 -0.73
N ARG A 70 -6.60 3.54 -1.93
CA ARG A 70 -5.80 2.64 -2.77
C ARG A 70 -4.32 2.95 -2.59
N ILE A 71 -3.54 1.88 -2.53
CA ILE A 71 -2.08 1.90 -2.49
C ILE A 71 -1.59 1.16 -3.72
N ASP A 72 -0.77 1.80 -4.53
CA ASP A 72 -0.02 1.14 -5.58
C ASP A 72 1.22 0.50 -4.94
N VAL A 73 1.31 -0.82 -5.04
CA VAL A 73 2.37 -1.63 -4.44
C VAL A 73 3.37 -2.00 -5.52
N LYS A 74 4.62 -1.59 -5.33
CA LYS A 74 5.72 -1.89 -6.25
C LYS A 74 6.67 -2.88 -5.62
N ILE A 75 6.95 -3.95 -6.36
CA ILE A 75 7.90 -4.99 -5.98
C ILE A 75 8.90 -5.15 -7.12
N GLU A 76 10.18 -4.97 -6.84
CA GLU A 76 11.22 -5.04 -7.87
C GLU A 76 11.23 -6.40 -8.57
N GLY A 77 11.09 -6.39 -9.90
CA GLY A 77 11.09 -7.60 -10.72
C GLY A 77 9.77 -8.39 -10.74
N MET A 78 8.69 -7.82 -10.19
CA MET A 78 7.33 -8.36 -10.25
C MET A 78 6.38 -7.33 -10.86
N ASP A 79 5.18 -7.79 -11.25
CA ASP A 79 4.12 -6.89 -11.71
C ASP A 79 3.62 -6.02 -10.54
N ASP A 80 3.26 -4.77 -10.84
CA ASP A 80 2.68 -3.85 -9.87
C ASP A 80 1.32 -4.40 -9.38
N ASP A 81 1.06 -4.30 -8.08
CA ASP A 81 -0.19 -4.71 -7.45
C ASP A 81 -0.91 -3.49 -6.84
N ILE A 82 -2.21 -3.61 -6.58
CA ILE A 82 -3.02 -2.55 -5.98
C ILE A 82 -3.72 -3.09 -4.75
N GLU A 83 -3.39 -2.52 -3.59
CA GLU A 83 -4.06 -2.82 -2.34
C GLU A 83 -5.11 -1.76 -2.01
N ILE A 84 -6.28 -2.19 -1.53
CA ILE A 84 -7.37 -1.28 -1.15
C ILE A 84 -7.59 -1.37 0.35
N VAL A 85 -7.28 -0.28 1.05
CA VAL A 85 -7.53 -0.14 2.48
C VAL A 85 -8.93 0.42 2.71
N GLN A 86 -9.77 -0.35 3.39
CA GLN A 86 -11.14 0.04 3.70
C GLN A 86 -11.35 0.17 5.22
N PRO A 87 -11.88 1.29 5.72
CA PRO A 87 -12.14 1.47 7.13
C PRO A 87 -13.38 0.63 7.51
N THR A 88 -13.22 -0.35 8.39
CA THR A 88 -14.37 -1.10 8.93
C THR A 88 -14.81 -0.48 10.25
N VAL A 89 -16.01 0.10 10.29
CA VAL A 89 -16.63 0.53 11.55
C VAL A 89 -17.42 -0.64 12.13
N ARG A 90 -17.01 -1.13 13.30
CA ARG A 90 -17.84 -2.01 14.13
C ARG A 90 -18.46 -1.16 15.24
N VAL A 91 -19.78 -1.05 15.24
CA VAL A 91 -20.52 -0.48 16.36
C VAL A 91 -20.61 -1.56 17.44
N ALA A 92 -20.13 -1.27 18.64
CA ALA A 92 -20.13 -2.17 19.79
C ALA A 92 -21.54 -2.36 20.38
#